data_AF-A0A8R2LU92-F1
#
_entry.id   AF-A0A8R2LU92-F1
#
_cell.length_a   1.000
_cell.length_b   1.000
_cell.length_c   1.000
_cell.angle_alpha   90.00
_cell.angle_beta   90.00
_cell.angle_gamma   90.00
#
_symmetry.space_group_name_H-M   'P 1'
#
loop_
_entity.id
_entity.type
_entity.pdbx_description
1 polymer ?
#
loop_
_entity_poly.entity_id
_entity_poly.type
_entity_poly.pdbx_seq_one_letter_code
_entity_poly.pdbx_strand_id
1 'polypeptide(L)'
;MDHNYKYSLKNPNFLNIGYINAVANLNDKRDRSAPSSYHWKILKCRMLIFSNSSILACPDKTDVKQIHVIFNKVGDDYDMLNSMFLRFSLIQQGRIKNATPELFERCFHYTMTAKLAPVWNVLGYNFMINNREFLTSTKSEDGIKYSIRSSELVTAIELKPVKIHLIRSKEEFVVGETIRVLPSLNKACIDDFCNSLSESNNFKCYKDLRRHWKNIHGYRLPNDECPYYKVRFWRGEPLTYPKICILKDFPIVTPVQRPRENIILANFLDCLKSKMSHFLGMTLIIEGVDNVRHQSIVNMSETQAVSLCTPTQEV
;
A
#
# COMPACT_ATOMS: atom_id res chain seq x y z
N MET A 1 -3.54 25.40 -14.94
CA MET A 1 -4.87 25.07 -14.38
C MET A 1 -4.78 23.65 -13.84
N ASP A 2 -4.82 23.50 -12.51
CA ASP A 2 -4.76 22.20 -11.83
C ASP A 2 -6.13 21.50 -11.88
N HIS A 3 -6.27 20.52 -12.78
CA HIS A 3 -7.49 19.72 -12.90
C HIS A 3 -7.34 18.45 -12.06
N ASN A 4 -8.30 18.22 -11.17
CA ASN A 4 -8.49 16.95 -10.49
C ASN A 4 -9.76 16.31 -11.07
N TYR A 5 -9.70 15.02 -11.35
CA TYR A 5 -10.82 14.25 -11.88
C TYR A 5 -11.48 13.48 -10.75
N LYS A 6 -12.79 13.63 -10.57
CA LYS A 6 -13.53 12.97 -9.49
C LYS A 6 -14.35 11.81 -10.03
N TYR A 7 -14.23 10.67 -9.36
CA TYR A 7 -14.99 9.47 -9.65
C TYR A 7 -15.72 9.03 -8.39
N SER A 8 -16.95 8.56 -8.54
CA SER A 8 -17.78 8.05 -7.47
C SER A 8 -18.02 6.56 -7.65
N LEU A 9 -17.97 5.83 -6.55
CA LEU A 9 -18.28 4.42 -6.46
C LEU A 9 -19.43 4.26 -5.47
N LYS A 10 -20.44 3.47 -5.84
CA LYS A 10 -21.53 3.14 -4.94
C LYS A 10 -21.02 2.20 -3.86
N ASN A 11 -21.35 2.50 -2.60
CA ASN A 11 -21.03 1.63 -1.48
C ASN A 11 -22.13 0.58 -1.25
N PRO A 12 -21.76 -0.58 -0.65
CA PRO A 12 -22.76 -1.53 -0.19
C PRO A 12 -23.60 -0.91 0.92
N ASN A 13 -24.80 -1.43 1.13
CA ASN A 13 -25.57 -1.04 2.30
C ASN A 13 -24.79 -1.40 3.57
N PHE A 14 -24.49 -0.41 4.40
CA PHE A 14 -23.72 -0.60 5.64
C PHE A 14 -24.42 -1.54 6.64
N LEU A 15 -25.75 -1.67 6.55
CA LEU A 15 -26.51 -2.66 7.31
C LEU A 15 -26.25 -4.10 6.84
N ASN A 16 -25.79 -4.30 5.62
CA ASN A 16 -25.49 -5.61 5.04
C ASN A 16 -24.02 -6.02 5.22
N ILE A 17 -23.12 -5.14 5.65
CA ILE A 17 -21.71 -5.48 5.84
C ILE A 17 -21.34 -5.57 7.32
N GLY A 18 -20.47 -6.53 7.63
CA GLY A 18 -19.98 -6.81 8.96
C GLY A 18 -18.51 -6.45 9.08
N TYR A 19 -18.08 -6.14 10.29
CA TYR A 19 -16.70 -5.86 10.63
C TYR A 19 -16.24 -6.79 11.76
N ILE A 20 -15.05 -7.37 11.60
CA ILE A 20 -14.37 -8.11 12.66
C ILE A 20 -12.90 -7.71 12.76
N ASN A 21 -12.37 -7.84 13.98
CA ASN A 21 -10.93 -7.85 14.23
C ASN A 21 -10.43 -9.28 14.07
N ALA A 22 -9.38 -9.46 13.27
CA ALA A 22 -8.65 -10.71 13.16
C ALA A 22 -7.23 -10.50 13.71
N VAL A 23 -6.72 -11.46 14.46
CA VAL A 23 -5.37 -11.40 15.03
C VAL A 23 -4.51 -12.47 14.38
N ALA A 24 -3.35 -12.08 13.87
CA ALA A 24 -2.39 -13.00 13.32
C ALA A 24 -1.75 -13.85 14.42
N ASN A 25 -1.87 -15.18 14.31
CA ASN A 25 -1.21 -16.10 15.24
C ASN A 25 0.31 -16.00 15.09
N LEU A 26 1.01 -15.62 16.16
CA LEU A 26 2.47 -15.48 16.15
C LEU A 26 3.22 -16.81 16.33
N ASN A 27 2.51 -17.85 16.77
CA ASN A 27 3.04 -19.19 16.93
C ASN A 27 2.94 -20.00 15.62
N ASP A 28 2.29 -19.46 14.59
CA ASP A 28 2.25 -20.07 13.27
C ASP A 28 3.66 -20.08 12.63
N LYS A 29 3.90 -21.04 11.74
CA LYS A 29 5.17 -21.19 11.03
C LYS A 29 5.43 -19.95 10.18
N ARG A 30 6.41 -19.13 10.59
CA ARG A 30 6.73 -17.88 9.90
C ARG A 30 7.25 -18.13 8.49
N ASP A 31 6.72 -17.36 7.55
CA ASP A 31 7.30 -17.20 6.21
C ASP A 31 8.55 -16.32 6.33
N ARG A 32 9.65 -16.74 5.69
CA ARG A 32 10.94 -16.01 5.72
C ARG A 32 10.85 -14.60 5.14
N SER A 33 9.82 -14.33 4.33
CA SER A 33 9.54 -13.00 3.80
C SER A 33 8.83 -12.06 4.79
N ALA A 34 8.55 -12.49 6.02
CA ALA A 34 7.92 -11.69 7.05
C ALA A 34 8.67 -11.83 8.39
N PRO A 35 9.82 -11.15 8.56
CA PRO A 35 10.73 -11.41 9.68
C PRO A 35 10.18 -10.97 11.05
N SER A 36 9.26 -10.00 11.08
CA SER A 36 8.67 -9.47 12.33
C SER A 36 7.17 -9.73 12.42
N SER A 37 6.61 -9.63 13.63
CA SER A 37 5.16 -9.71 13.86
C SER A 37 4.38 -8.69 13.02
N TYR A 38 4.92 -7.48 12.88
CA TYR A 38 4.38 -6.43 12.03
C TYR A 38 4.28 -6.87 10.56
N HIS A 39 5.36 -7.42 10.00
CA HIS A 39 5.36 -7.94 8.63
C HIS A 39 4.45 -9.16 8.47
N TRP A 40 4.33 -9.98 9.51
CA TRP A 40 3.46 -11.15 9.52
C TRP A 40 1.98 -10.77 9.39
N LYS A 41 1.52 -9.80 10.18
CA LYS A 41 0.18 -9.20 10.06
C LYS A 41 -0.10 -8.73 8.63
N ILE A 42 0.83 -7.97 8.03
CA ILE A 42 0.67 -7.46 6.66
C ILE A 42 0.54 -8.61 5.66
N LEU A 43 1.41 -9.62 5.76
CA LEU A 43 1.37 -10.79 4.90
C LEU A 43 0.02 -11.51 5.01
N LYS A 44 -0.47 -11.77 6.22
CA LYS A 44 -1.76 -12.42 6.45
C LYS A 44 -2.94 -11.61 5.94
N CYS A 45 -2.92 -10.29 6.13
CA CYS A 45 -3.93 -9.38 5.58
C CYS A 45 -3.96 -9.46 4.04
N ARG A 46 -2.78 -9.50 3.41
CA ARG A 46 -2.69 -9.66 1.94
C ARG A 46 -3.19 -11.02 1.50
N MET A 47 -2.85 -12.10 2.21
CA MET A 47 -3.39 -13.43 1.92
C MET A 47 -4.91 -13.45 1.93
N LEU A 48 -5.57 -12.77 2.88
CA LEU A 48 -7.03 -12.63 2.91
C LEU A 48 -7.57 -11.95 1.65
N ILE A 49 -7.16 -10.69 1.41
CA ILE A 49 -7.74 -9.90 0.31
C ILE A 49 -7.45 -10.51 -1.06
N PHE A 50 -6.34 -11.23 -1.23
CA PHE A 50 -6.03 -11.92 -2.48
C PHE A 50 -6.74 -13.27 -2.65
N SER A 51 -7.31 -13.83 -1.59
CA SER A 51 -8.00 -15.13 -1.63
C SER A 51 -9.50 -15.02 -1.88
N ASN A 52 -10.12 -13.90 -1.54
CA ASN A 52 -11.55 -13.67 -1.76
C ASN A 52 -11.76 -12.21 -2.21
N SER A 53 -12.42 -12.02 -3.35
CA SER A 53 -12.77 -10.70 -3.88
C SER A 53 -13.86 -9.99 -3.08
N SER A 54 -14.68 -10.72 -2.33
CA SER A 54 -15.78 -10.20 -1.54
C SER A 54 -15.39 -9.66 -0.16
N ILE A 55 -14.08 -9.45 0.09
CA ILE A 55 -13.57 -8.94 1.37
C ILE A 55 -12.76 -7.67 1.15
N LEU A 56 -12.93 -6.71 2.06
CA LEU A 56 -11.99 -5.61 2.26
C LEU A 56 -11.26 -5.82 3.58
N ALA A 57 -9.96 -5.59 3.60
CA ALA A 57 -9.21 -5.63 4.84
C ALA A 57 -8.08 -4.59 4.85
N CYS A 58 -7.61 -4.25 6.05
CA CYS A 58 -6.36 -3.54 6.22
C CYS A 58 -5.65 -3.97 7.51
N PRO A 59 -4.31 -3.98 7.54
CA PRO A 59 -3.58 -4.16 8.78
C PRO A 59 -3.84 -2.95 9.71
N ASP A 60 -3.93 -3.21 11.02
CA ASP A 60 -3.99 -2.14 12.01
C ASP A 60 -2.69 -1.29 11.96
N LYS A 61 -2.78 -0.01 12.30
CA LYS A 61 -1.63 0.90 12.28
C LYS A 61 -0.79 0.82 13.55
N THR A 62 -1.42 0.60 14.70
CA THR A 62 -0.78 0.54 16.00
C THR A 62 -0.51 -0.90 16.36
N ASP A 63 -1.55 -1.74 16.40
CA ASP A 63 -1.41 -3.11 16.86
C ASP A 63 -0.65 -3.96 15.84
N VAL A 64 0.47 -4.55 16.26
CA VAL A 64 1.39 -5.31 15.39
C VAL A 64 0.83 -6.66 14.90
N LYS A 65 -0.33 -7.11 15.39
CA LYS A 65 -0.95 -8.41 15.08
C LYS A 65 -2.36 -8.28 14.49
N GLN A 66 -3.06 -7.18 14.75
CA GLN A 66 -4.46 -7.00 14.37
C GLN A 66 -4.67 -6.63 12.90
N ILE A 67 -5.72 -7.19 12.29
CA ILE A 67 -6.20 -6.91 10.94
C ILE A 67 -7.68 -6.55 11.06
N HIS A 68 -8.08 -5.47 10.41
CA HIS A 68 -9.49 -5.13 10.26
C HIS A 68 -10.04 -5.79 9.01
N VAL A 69 -11.17 -6.49 9.14
CA VAL A 69 -11.80 -7.20 8.02
C VAL A 69 -13.25 -6.80 7.91
N ILE A 70 -13.65 -6.35 6.72
CA ILE A 70 -15.04 -6.08 6.35
C ILE A 70 -15.48 -7.15 5.35
N PHE A 71 -16.66 -7.70 5.58
CA PHE A 71 -17.25 -8.78 4.77
C PHE A 71 -18.75 -8.53 4.58
N ASN A 72 -19.37 -9.20 3.61
CA ASN A 72 -20.82 -9.18 3.45
C ASN A 72 -21.49 -10.11 4.47
N LYS A 73 -22.44 -9.61 5.27
CA LYS A 73 -23.24 -10.43 6.19
C LYS A 73 -24.29 -11.26 5.45
N VAL A 74 -24.65 -10.84 4.24
CA VAL A 74 -25.63 -11.54 3.41
C VAL A 74 -24.90 -12.57 2.55
N GLY A 75 -25.32 -13.84 2.63
CA GLY A 75 -24.70 -14.95 1.91
C GLY A 75 -23.71 -15.75 2.76
N ASP A 76 -22.75 -16.40 2.10
CA ASP A 76 -21.79 -17.35 2.68
C ASP A 76 -20.40 -16.73 2.97
N ASP A 77 -20.25 -15.42 2.77
CA ASP A 77 -18.99 -14.70 2.95
C ASP A 77 -18.40 -14.88 4.35
N TYR A 78 -19.23 -14.97 5.39
CA TYR A 78 -18.76 -15.22 6.77
C TYR A 78 -18.19 -16.64 6.95
N ASP A 79 -18.82 -17.65 6.34
CA ASP A 79 -18.34 -19.03 6.42
C ASP A 79 -17.04 -19.21 5.63
N MET A 80 -16.95 -18.55 4.47
CA MET A 80 -15.72 -18.51 3.69
C MET A 80 -14.61 -17.76 4.45
N LEU A 81 -14.95 -16.69 5.16
CA LEU A 81 -14.03 -15.94 6.03
C LEU A 81 -13.50 -16.81 7.17
N ASN A 82 -14.37 -17.55 7.86
CA ASN A 82 -13.97 -18.50 8.90
C ASN A 82 -13.04 -19.59 8.35
N SER A 83 -13.36 -20.14 7.17
CA SER A 83 -12.51 -21.12 6.49
C SER A 83 -11.12 -20.55 6.17
N MET A 84 -11.05 -19.29 5.73
CA MET A 84 -9.78 -18.59 5.52
C MET A 84 -9.04 -18.32 6.81
N PHE A 85 -9.72 -18.02 7.91
CA PHE A 85 -9.08 -17.79 9.21
C PHE A 85 -8.39 -19.06 9.71
N LEU A 86 -9.05 -20.22 9.59
CA LEU A 86 -8.44 -21.52 9.88
C LEU A 86 -7.23 -21.76 8.97
N ARG A 87 -7.40 -21.62 7.65
CA ARG A 87 -6.33 -21.86 6.66
C ARG A 87 -5.12 -20.95 6.84
N PHE A 88 -5.33 -19.71 7.28
CA PHE A 88 -4.29 -18.70 7.43
C PHE A 88 -3.87 -18.47 8.87
N SER A 89 -4.33 -19.28 9.81
CA SER A 89 -4.00 -19.14 11.24
C SER A 89 -4.27 -17.73 11.76
N LEU A 90 -5.45 -17.22 11.44
CA LEU A 90 -6.01 -15.99 12.00
C LEU A 90 -7.07 -16.34 13.03
N ILE A 91 -7.18 -15.51 14.07
CA ILE A 91 -8.15 -15.70 15.16
C ILE A 91 -9.08 -14.50 15.17
N GLN A 92 -10.38 -14.72 15.09
CA GLN A 92 -11.34 -13.65 15.30
C GLN A 92 -11.29 -13.17 16.74
N GLN A 93 -11.21 -11.85 16.94
CA GLN A 93 -11.23 -11.22 18.24
C GLN A 93 -12.55 -10.48 18.45
N GLY A 94 -13.33 -10.97 19.42
CA GLY A 94 -14.60 -10.38 19.80
C GLY A 94 -15.75 -10.68 18.81
N ARG A 95 -16.85 -9.94 19.00
CA ARG A 95 -18.08 -10.07 18.20
C ARG A 95 -17.99 -9.31 16.87
N ILE A 96 -18.83 -9.73 15.92
CA ILE A 96 -19.10 -8.96 14.70
C ILE A 96 -19.70 -7.60 15.08
N LYS A 97 -19.16 -6.54 14.47
CA LYS A 97 -19.58 -5.15 14.64
C LYS A 97 -20.12 -4.61 13.31
N ASN A 98 -20.77 -3.46 13.35
CA ASN A 98 -21.08 -2.71 12.15
C ASN A 98 -19.81 -2.00 11.63
N ALA A 99 -19.64 -1.96 10.32
CA ALA A 99 -18.58 -1.16 9.71
C ALA A 99 -18.93 0.32 9.80
N THR A 100 -17.93 1.19 9.96
CA THR A 100 -18.09 2.65 9.86
C THR A 100 -17.49 3.16 8.54
N PRO A 101 -17.92 4.32 8.02
CA PRO A 101 -17.37 4.88 6.78
C PRO A 101 -15.85 5.06 6.82
N GLU A 102 -15.28 5.45 7.97
CA GLU A 102 -13.83 5.65 8.13
C GLU A 102 -13.07 4.33 8.05
N LEU A 103 -13.62 3.28 8.68
CA LEU A 103 -13.04 1.95 8.62
C LEU A 103 -13.13 1.37 7.20
N PHE A 104 -14.27 1.59 6.54
CA PHE A 104 -14.49 1.21 5.15
C PHE A 104 -13.47 1.90 4.24
N GLU A 105 -13.28 3.21 4.36
CA GLU A 105 -12.31 3.98 3.58
C GLU A 105 -10.89 3.39 3.72
N ARG A 106 -10.47 3.09 4.95
CA ARG A 106 -9.16 2.49 5.22
C ARG A 106 -9.00 1.11 4.60
N CYS A 107 -9.99 0.23 4.76
CA CYS A 107 -9.96 -1.12 4.20
C CYS A 107 -10.01 -1.11 2.68
N PHE A 108 -10.84 -0.23 2.10
CA PHE A 108 -10.93 -0.02 0.66
C PHE A 108 -9.60 0.50 0.11
N HIS A 109 -9.04 1.56 0.69
CA HIS A 109 -7.76 2.14 0.29
C HIS A 109 -6.62 1.11 0.28
N TYR A 110 -6.47 0.35 1.37
CA TYR A 110 -5.44 -0.68 1.45
C TYR A 110 -5.68 -1.82 0.45
N THR A 111 -6.92 -2.31 0.36
CA THR A 111 -7.26 -3.41 -0.56
C THR A 111 -7.04 -3.00 -2.01
N MET A 112 -7.51 -1.81 -2.40
CA MET A 112 -7.34 -1.25 -3.74
C MET A 112 -5.85 -1.14 -4.10
N THR A 113 -5.07 -0.46 -3.26
CA THR A 113 -3.63 -0.26 -3.52
C THR A 113 -2.87 -1.59 -3.57
N ALA A 114 -3.21 -2.54 -2.71
CA ALA A 114 -2.63 -3.88 -2.74
C ALA A 114 -2.95 -4.64 -4.04
N LYS A 115 -4.22 -4.62 -4.48
CA LYS A 115 -4.71 -5.33 -5.68
C LYS A 115 -4.17 -4.75 -6.99
N LEU A 116 -3.96 -3.45 -7.03
CA LEU A 116 -3.43 -2.75 -8.20
C LEU A 116 -1.92 -2.97 -8.39
N ALA A 117 -1.17 -3.25 -7.31
CA ALA A 117 0.23 -3.61 -7.40
C ALA A 117 0.40 -4.97 -8.12
N PRO A 118 1.42 -5.14 -8.97
CA PRO A 118 2.53 -4.23 -9.22
C PRO A 118 2.33 -3.32 -10.44
N VAL A 119 1.13 -3.26 -11.03
CA VAL A 119 0.89 -2.40 -12.20
C VAL A 119 0.92 -0.94 -11.78
N TRP A 120 0.22 -0.62 -10.70
CA TRP A 120 0.30 0.66 -10.02
C TRP A 120 0.87 0.45 -8.62
N ASN A 121 2.07 0.99 -8.40
CA ASN A 121 2.77 0.86 -7.12
C ASN A 121 2.61 2.13 -6.30
N VAL A 122 2.23 1.99 -5.03
CA VAL A 122 2.13 3.13 -4.10
C VAL A 122 3.50 3.77 -3.93
N LEU A 123 3.55 5.09 -3.95
CA LEU A 123 4.73 5.90 -3.71
C LEU A 123 4.35 7.07 -2.80
N GLY A 124 5.02 7.20 -1.65
CA GLY A 124 4.60 8.13 -0.61
C GLY A 124 3.19 7.80 -0.10
N TYR A 125 2.44 8.85 0.27
CA TYR A 125 1.11 8.70 0.88
C TYR A 125 -0.05 8.78 -0.12
N ASN A 126 0.17 9.44 -1.26
CA ASN A 126 -0.90 9.81 -2.18
C ASN A 126 -0.49 9.75 -3.65
N PHE A 127 0.61 9.05 -4.00
CA PHE A 127 0.96 8.79 -5.39
C PHE A 127 0.96 7.30 -5.71
N MET A 128 0.67 6.98 -6.97
CA MET A 128 0.94 5.67 -7.55
C MET A 128 1.74 5.85 -8.85
N ILE A 129 2.70 4.96 -9.08
CA ILE A 129 3.53 4.93 -10.29
C ILE A 129 3.13 3.74 -11.18
N ASN A 130 2.87 3.99 -12.46
CA ASN A 130 2.47 3.00 -13.46
C ASN A 130 3.69 2.38 -14.14
N ASN A 131 4.41 1.54 -13.43
CA ASN A 131 5.43 0.67 -14.01
C ASN A 131 5.79 -0.39 -12.96
N ARG A 132 5.74 -1.66 -13.34
CA ARG A 132 6.07 -2.79 -12.44
C ARG A 132 7.57 -2.90 -12.11
N GLU A 133 8.42 -2.40 -13.00
CA GLU A 133 9.89 -2.39 -12.86
C GLU A 133 10.43 -0.96 -12.66
N PHE A 134 9.60 -0.05 -12.09
CA PHE A 134 9.95 1.36 -11.94
C PHE A 134 11.23 1.59 -11.11
N LEU A 135 11.62 0.62 -10.27
CA LEU A 135 12.81 0.73 -9.43
C LEU A 135 14.09 0.86 -10.27
N THR A 136 14.20 0.18 -11.40
CA THR A 136 15.36 0.23 -12.31
C THR A 136 15.21 1.25 -13.43
N SER A 137 14.07 1.95 -13.52
CA SER A 137 13.85 2.93 -14.57
C SER A 137 14.64 4.22 -14.33
N THR A 138 15.21 4.75 -15.41
CA THR A 138 15.85 6.07 -15.45
C THR A 138 14.95 7.15 -16.07
N LYS A 139 13.74 6.78 -16.50
CA LYS A 139 12.81 7.68 -17.20
C LYS A 139 11.76 8.23 -16.25
N SER A 140 11.01 9.22 -16.70
CA SER A 140 9.80 9.69 -16.01
C SER A 140 8.64 8.77 -16.35
N GLU A 141 8.02 8.19 -15.34
CA GLU A 141 6.91 7.26 -15.48
C GLU A 141 5.57 7.98 -15.36
N ASP A 142 4.54 7.40 -15.98
CA ASP A 142 3.17 7.82 -15.71
C ASP A 142 2.80 7.50 -14.27
N GLY A 143 2.05 8.39 -13.65
CA GLY A 143 1.61 8.25 -12.28
C GLY A 143 0.32 9.01 -12.04
N ILE A 144 -0.22 8.80 -10.84
CA ILE A 144 -1.44 9.45 -10.39
C ILE A 144 -1.23 9.91 -8.96
N LYS A 145 -1.55 11.18 -8.69
CA LYS A 145 -1.85 11.64 -7.34
C LYS A 145 -3.31 11.31 -7.05
N TYR A 146 -3.61 10.73 -5.89
CA TYR A 146 -4.96 10.33 -5.56
C TYR A 146 -5.36 10.67 -4.13
N SER A 147 -6.66 10.86 -3.91
CA SER A 147 -7.29 10.91 -2.59
C SER A 147 -8.55 10.04 -2.62
N ILE A 148 -8.87 9.41 -1.48
CA ILE A 148 -10.08 8.60 -1.33
C ILE A 148 -10.85 9.15 -0.14
N ARG A 149 -12.15 9.31 -0.28
CA ARG A 149 -13.07 9.65 0.80
C ARG A 149 -14.29 8.77 0.73
N SER A 150 -14.73 8.22 1.86
CA SER A 150 -15.93 7.39 1.92
C SER A 150 -17.01 7.96 2.83
N SER A 151 -18.25 7.86 2.37
CA SER A 151 -19.47 7.99 3.19
C SER A 151 -20.17 6.63 3.27
N GLU A 152 -21.37 6.58 3.83
CA GLU A 152 -22.20 5.37 3.83
C GLU A 152 -22.72 5.01 2.43
N LEU A 153 -22.91 6.01 1.55
CA LEU A 153 -23.55 5.83 0.25
C LEU A 153 -22.55 5.68 -0.89
N VAL A 154 -21.45 6.45 -0.83
CA VAL A 154 -20.47 6.53 -1.92
C VAL A 154 -19.04 6.64 -1.39
N THR A 155 -18.12 6.03 -2.12
CA THR A 155 -16.68 6.31 -2.05
C THR A 155 -16.28 7.18 -3.24
N ALA A 156 -15.74 8.36 -2.95
CA ALA A 156 -15.18 9.25 -3.95
C ALA A 156 -13.67 9.01 -4.09
N ILE A 157 -13.19 8.93 -5.33
CA ILE A 157 -11.77 8.87 -5.67
C ILE A 157 -11.44 10.11 -6.52
N GLU A 158 -10.58 10.98 -6.02
CA GLU A 158 -10.04 12.09 -6.80
C GLU A 158 -8.68 11.68 -7.38
N LEU A 159 -8.50 11.88 -8.68
CA LEU A 159 -7.32 11.49 -9.43
C LEU A 159 -6.73 12.69 -10.15
N LYS A 160 -5.40 12.83 -10.10
CA LYS A 160 -4.64 13.79 -10.90
C LYS A 160 -3.49 13.06 -11.60
N PRO A 161 -3.53 12.92 -12.92
CA PRO A 161 -2.42 12.36 -13.68
C PRO A 161 -1.16 13.22 -13.54
N VAL A 162 -0.02 12.56 -13.37
CA VAL A 162 1.29 13.18 -13.18
C VAL A 162 2.37 12.36 -13.87
N LYS A 163 3.52 12.99 -14.15
CA LYS A 163 4.78 12.29 -14.43
C LYS A 163 5.61 12.24 -13.15
N ILE A 164 6.11 11.06 -12.82
CA ILE A 164 6.94 10.83 -11.63
C ILE A 164 8.33 10.40 -12.09
N HIS A 165 9.36 11.10 -11.62
CA HIS A 165 10.75 10.77 -11.89
C HIS A 165 11.50 10.52 -10.57
N LEU A 166 12.00 9.29 -10.41
CA LEU A 166 12.84 8.92 -9.27
C LEU A 166 14.29 9.30 -9.57
N ILE A 167 14.81 10.33 -8.89
CA ILE A 167 16.21 10.71 -9.00
C ILE A 167 17.07 9.68 -8.27
N ARG A 168 17.88 8.94 -9.01
CA ARG A 168 18.81 7.96 -8.45
C ARG A 168 20.17 8.60 -8.21
N SER A 169 20.71 8.40 -7.01
CA SER A 169 22.10 8.77 -6.75
C SER A 169 23.03 7.86 -7.55
N LYS A 170 23.94 8.47 -8.32
CA LYS A 170 25.04 7.74 -8.98
C LYS A 170 26.14 7.40 -7.97
N GLU A 171 26.32 8.26 -6.99
CA GLU A 171 27.29 8.10 -5.91
C GLU A 171 26.76 7.14 -4.85
N GLU A 172 27.67 6.51 -4.10
CA GLU A 172 27.33 5.77 -2.89
C GLU A 172 26.91 6.75 -1.78
N PHE A 173 25.93 6.36 -0.98
CA PHE A 173 25.54 7.16 0.18
C PHE A 173 26.56 7.01 1.31
N VAL A 174 26.79 8.08 2.06
CA VAL A 174 27.72 8.07 3.20
C VAL A 174 26.99 7.95 4.54
N VAL A 175 27.66 7.40 5.55
CA VAL A 175 27.09 7.30 6.91
C VAL A 175 26.71 8.67 7.44
N GLY A 176 25.53 8.76 8.07
CA GLY A 176 24.94 10.00 8.55
C GLY A 176 24.17 10.79 7.48
N GLU A 177 24.27 10.43 6.19
CA GLU A 177 23.52 11.09 5.12
C GLU A 177 22.01 10.90 5.31
N THR A 178 21.26 11.98 5.13
CA THR A 178 19.80 11.97 5.15
C THR A 178 19.27 11.47 3.80
N ILE A 179 18.36 10.50 3.84
CA ILE A 179 17.75 9.90 2.66
C ILE A 179 16.22 9.74 2.81
N ARG A 180 15.58 9.28 1.74
CA ARG A 180 14.15 8.92 1.64
C ARG A 180 14.02 7.44 1.30
N VAL A 181 13.20 6.72 2.07
CA VAL A 181 13.06 5.26 1.92
C VAL A 181 11.72 4.90 1.27
N LEU A 182 11.75 4.07 0.25
CA LEU A 182 10.54 3.54 -0.40
C LEU A 182 9.85 2.45 0.45
N PRO A 183 8.53 2.25 0.32
CA PRO A 183 7.58 3.02 -0.50
C PRO A 183 7.17 4.36 0.12
N SER A 184 7.37 4.55 1.42
CA SER A 184 6.76 5.63 2.20
C SER A 184 7.34 7.03 1.95
N LEU A 185 8.56 7.10 1.44
CA LEU A 185 9.36 8.31 1.35
C LEU A 185 9.62 8.96 2.73
N ASN A 186 9.50 8.15 3.80
CA ASN A 186 9.89 8.58 5.13
C ASN A 186 11.37 8.94 5.14
N LYS A 187 11.69 10.02 5.85
CA LYS A 187 13.07 10.45 6.08
C LYS A 187 13.76 9.46 7.02
N ALA A 188 15.00 9.12 6.70
CA ALA A 188 15.88 8.31 7.53
C ALA A 188 17.33 8.71 7.30
N CYS A 189 18.25 8.15 8.07
CA CYS A 189 19.69 8.35 7.88
C CYS A 189 20.39 7.02 7.56
N ILE A 190 21.45 7.09 6.77
CA ILE A 190 22.35 5.95 6.56
C ILE A 190 23.10 5.69 7.87
N ASP A 191 23.01 4.46 8.34
CA ASP A 191 23.69 3.99 9.54
C ASP A 191 24.98 3.24 9.19
N ASP A 192 24.92 2.41 8.16
CA ASP A 192 26.02 1.53 7.76
C ASP A 192 25.83 1.06 6.31
N PHE A 193 26.89 0.53 5.71
CA PHE A 193 26.88 -0.06 4.37
C PHE A 193 27.13 -1.56 4.46
N CYS A 194 26.37 -2.35 3.69
CA CYS A 194 26.49 -3.80 3.66
C CYS A 194 26.80 -4.28 2.24
N ASN A 195 27.94 -4.93 2.09
CA ASN A 195 28.36 -5.54 0.82
C ASN A 195 27.56 -6.79 0.50
N SER A 196 27.04 -7.47 1.53
CA SER A 196 26.31 -8.72 1.39
C SER A 196 25.06 -8.76 2.27
N LEU A 197 23.98 -9.39 1.80
CA LEU A 197 22.77 -9.55 2.62
C LEU A 197 22.98 -10.49 3.81
N SER A 198 24.02 -11.33 3.80
CA SER A 198 24.42 -12.18 4.93
C SER A 198 24.75 -11.40 6.19
N GLU A 199 25.11 -10.12 6.06
CA GLU A 199 25.30 -9.21 7.20
C GLU A 199 23.97 -8.71 7.78
N SER A 200 22.84 -8.99 7.11
CA SER A 200 21.51 -8.67 7.61
C SER A 200 20.98 -9.78 8.51
N ASN A 201 20.52 -9.42 9.70
CA ASN A 201 19.88 -10.38 10.61
C ASN A 201 18.45 -10.77 10.16
N ASN A 202 17.89 -10.09 9.16
CA ASN A 202 16.48 -10.21 8.80
C ASN A 202 16.20 -11.14 7.61
N PHE A 203 17.17 -11.32 6.70
CA PHE A 203 16.96 -12.09 5.47
C PHE A 203 18.15 -12.99 5.17
N LYS A 204 17.88 -14.27 4.90
CA LYS A 204 18.92 -15.27 4.62
C LYS A 204 19.57 -15.09 3.24
N CYS A 205 18.80 -14.65 2.25
CA CYS A 205 19.28 -14.46 0.88
C CYS A 205 18.41 -13.48 0.09
N TYR A 206 18.92 -12.98 -1.03
CA TYR A 206 18.24 -11.97 -1.83
C TYR A 206 16.85 -12.41 -2.29
N LYS A 207 16.65 -13.71 -2.57
CA LYS A 207 15.34 -14.28 -2.91
C LYS A 207 14.29 -14.05 -1.82
N ASP A 208 14.67 -14.19 -0.55
CA ASP A 208 13.77 -13.95 0.59
C ASP A 208 13.43 -12.45 0.70
N LEU A 209 14.41 -11.57 0.45
CA LEU A 209 14.20 -10.13 0.41
C LEU A 209 13.27 -9.71 -0.75
N ARG A 210 13.46 -10.23 -1.96
CA ARG A 210 12.53 -9.96 -3.09
C ARG A 210 11.12 -10.41 -2.77
N ARG A 211 10.98 -11.58 -2.15
CA ARG A 211 9.69 -12.11 -1.70
C ARG A 211 9.08 -11.18 -0.64
N HIS A 212 9.88 -10.66 0.30
CA HIS A 212 9.45 -9.68 1.29
C HIS A 212 8.91 -8.41 0.63
N TRP A 213 9.67 -7.76 -0.25
CA TRP A 213 9.23 -6.53 -0.92
C TRP A 213 7.97 -6.72 -1.75
N LYS A 214 7.87 -7.84 -2.47
CA LYS A 214 6.66 -8.21 -3.21
C LYS A 214 5.47 -8.43 -2.28
N ASN A 215 5.67 -9.14 -1.19
CA ASN A 215 4.60 -9.55 -0.30
C ASN A 215 4.17 -8.46 0.67
N ILE A 216 5.04 -7.53 1.06
CA ILE A 216 4.75 -6.49 2.05
C ILE A 216 4.41 -5.17 1.36
N HIS A 217 5.18 -4.78 0.34
CA HIS A 217 5.02 -3.49 -0.34
C HIS A 217 4.38 -3.59 -1.73
N GLY A 218 4.30 -4.79 -2.31
CA GLY A 218 3.83 -4.99 -3.68
C GLY A 218 4.88 -4.72 -4.76
N TYR A 219 6.08 -4.29 -4.36
CA TYR A 219 7.16 -3.92 -5.27
C TYR A 219 7.89 -5.14 -5.82
N ARG A 220 8.33 -5.06 -7.08
CA ARG A 220 9.22 -6.05 -7.69
C ARG A 220 10.65 -5.54 -7.67
N LEU A 221 11.47 -6.14 -6.83
CA LEU A 221 12.92 -5.94 -6.89
C LEU A 221 13.50 -6.63 -8.14
N PRO A 222 14.58 -6.10 -8.73
CA PRO A 222 15.22 -6.69 -9.90
C PRO A 222 15.76 -8.10 -9.65
N ASN A 223 16.11 -8.80 -10.73
CA ASN A 223 16.72 -10.12 -10.61
C ASN A 223 18.16 -10.04 -10.08
N ASP A 224 18.88 -9.01 -10.50
CA ASP A 224 20.26 -8.76 -10.10
C ASP A 224 20.30 -8.10 -8.73
N GLU A 225 21.16 -8.62 -7.88
CA GLU A 225 21.37 -8.10 -6.53
C GLU A 225 22.11 -6.76 -6.59
N CYS A 226 21.73 -5.82 -5.72
CA CYS A 226 22.38 -4.52 -5.59
C CYS A 226 22.92 -4.33 -4.17
N PRO A 227 23.87 -3.40 -3.96
CA PRO A 227 24.38 -3.10 -2.63
C PRO A 227 23.28 -2.71 -1.65
N TYR A 228 23.57 -2.85 -0.36
CA TYR A 228 22.63 -2.62 0.73
C TYR A 228 23.13 -1.55 1.68
N TYR A 229 22.19 -0.91 2.35
CA TYR A 229 22.47 0.01 3.44
C TYR A 229 21.66 -0.37 4.67
N LYS A 230 22.25 -0.22 5.85
CA LYS A 230 21.47 -0.14 7.08
C LYS A 230 20.96 1.29 7.20
N VAL A 231 19.67 1.42 7.36
CA VAL A 231 18.96 2.69 7.40
C VAL A 231 18.27 2.81 8.74
N ARG A 232 18.52 3.93 9.43
CA ARG A 232 17.93 4.22 10.73
C ARG A 232 16.84 5.28 10.58
N PHE A 233 15.61 4.90 10.87
CA PHE A 233 14.49 5.84 11.01
C PHE A 233 14.56 6.55 12.37
N TRP A 234 13.83 7.65 12.51
CA TRP A 234 13.78 8.39 13.77
C TRP A 234 13.41 7.47 14.94
N ARG A 235 14.34 7.34 15.91
CA ARG A 235 14.24 6.47 17.11
C ARG A 235 14.04 4.98 16.81
N GLY A 236 14.31 4.55 15.58
CA GLY A 236 14.18 3.16 15.16
C GLY A 236 15.48 2.38 15.21
N GLU A 237 15.37 1.05 15.24
CA GLU A 237 16.51 0.17 14.98
C GLU A 237 16.92 0.22 13.50
N PRO A 238 18.22 0.07 13.17
CA PRO A 238 18.68 0.00 11.79
C PRO A 238 18.04 -1.17 11.02
N LEU A 239 17.54 -0.88 9.83
CA LEU A 239 16.92 -1.85 8.94
C LEU A 239 17.69 -1.92 7.61
N THR A 240 17.87 -3.11 7.06
CA THR A 240 18.59 -3.31 5.79
C THR A 240 17.69 -3.01 4.58
N TYR A 241 18.10 -2.08 3.73
CA TYR A 241 17.41 -1.71 2.50
C TYR A 241 18.33 -1.85 1.28
N PRO A 242 17.84 -2.37 0.15
CA PRO A 242 18.56 -2.29 -1.13
C PRO A 242 18.79 -0.84 -1.53
N LYS A 243 19.94 -0.51 -2.14
CA LYS A 243 20.25 0.82 -2.71
C LYS A 243 19.11 1.34 -3.59
N ILE A 244 18.51 0.47 -4.40
CA ILE A 244 17.43 0.83 -5.33
C ILE A 244 16.12 1.22 -4.63
N CYS A 245 16.01 1.01 -3.33
CA CYS A 245 14.86 1.38 -2.51
C CYS A 245 15.08 2.67 -1.71
N ILE A 246 16.23 3.33 -1.91
CA ILE A 246 16.64 4.55 -1.23
C ILE A 246 16.77 5.67 -2.27
N LEU A 247 16.39 6.88 -1.90
CA LEU A 247 16.52 8.10 -2.70
C LEU A 247 17.19 9.18 -1.84
N LYS A 248 17.96 10.08 -2.45
CA LYS A 248 18.50 11.24 -1.74
C LYS A 248 17.37 12.22 -1.38
N ASP A 249 16.55 12.53 -2.39
CA ASP A 249 15.47 13.50 -2.30
C ASP A 249 14.12 12.91 -2.68
N PHE A 250 13.07 13.72 -2.55
CA PHE A 250 11.76 13.36 -3.07
C PHE A 250 11.79 13.20 -4.60
N PRO A 251 10.93 12.31 -5.16
CA PRO A 251 10.72 12.24 -6.59
C PRO A 251 10.32 13.59 -7.19
N ILE A 252 10.77 13.88 -8.41
CA ILE A 252 10.25 15.01 -9.18
C ILE A 252 8.89 14.62 -9.73
N VAL A 253 7.87 15.42 -9.42
CA VAL A 253 6.50 15.26 -9.93
C VAL A 253 6.16 16.43 -10.84
N THR A 254 5.80 16.14 -12.09
CA THR A 254 5.46 17.16 -13.09
C THR A 254 4.04 16.94 -13.64
N PRO A 255 3.35 18.02 -14.07
CA PRO A 255 2.04 17.89 -14.69
C PRO A 255 2.13 17.18 -16.05
N VAL A 256 1.04 16.55 -16.45
CA VAL A 256 0.90 15.89 -17.74
C VAL A 256 0.10 16.79 -18.70
N GLN A 257 0.35 16.69 -20.00
CA GLN A 257 -0.47 17.39 -21.00
C GLN A 257 -1.84 16.72 -21.13
N ARG A 258 -2.92 17.52 -21.26
CA ARG A 258 -4.32 17.05 -21.29
C ARG A 258 -4.58 15.80 -22.15
N PRO A 259 -4.10 15.67 -23.40
CA PRO A 259 -4.35 14.46 -24.19
C PRO A 259 -3.81 13.18 -23.54
N ARG A 260 -2.70 13.27 -22.81
CA ARG A 260 -2.11 12.15 -22.08
C ARG A 260 -2.78 11.89 -20.74
N GLU A 261 -3.38 12.90 -20.10
CA GLU A 261 -4.11 12.72 -18.84
C GLU A 261 -5.22 11.66 -19.00
N ASN A 262 -6.00 11.75 -20.07
CA ASN A 262 -7.09 10.80 -20.35
C ASN A 262 -6.58 9.36 -20.53
N ILE A 263 -5.41 9.17 -21.16
CA ILE A 263 -4.80 7.85 -21.35
C ILE A 263 -4.38 7.27 -19.99
N ILE A 264 -3.74 8.09 -19.14
CA ILE A 264 -3.30 7.66 -17.80
C ILE A 264 -4.52 7.31 -16.92
N LEU A 265 -5.57 8.12 -16.97
CA LEU A 265 -6.82 7.86 -16.25
C LEU A 265 -7.49 6.56 -16.73
N ALA A 266 -7.62 6.37 -18.04
CA ALA A 266 -8.18 5.15 -18.62
C ALA A 266 -7.38 3.91 -18.16
N ASN A 267 -6.05 3.95 -18.27
CA ASN A 267 -5.18 2.87 -17.82
C ASN A 267 -5.34 2.54 -16.32
N PHE A 268 -5.56 3.56 -15.48
CA PHE A 268 -5.80 3.37 -14.06
C PHE A 268 -7.16 2.73 -13.80
N LEU A 269 -8.22 3.28 -14.39
CA LEU A 269 -9.60 2.82 -14.20
C LEU A 269 -9.79 1.41 -14.75
N ASP A 270 -9.20 1.08 -15.90
CA ASP A 270 -9.23 -0.26 -16.48
C ASP A 270 -8.50 -1.26 -15.60
N CYS A 271 -7.35 -0.86 -15.03
CA CYS A 271 -6.65 -1.69 -14.06
C CYS A 271 -7.48 -1.93 -12.80
N LEU A 272 -8.13 -0.88 -12.27
CA LEU A 272 -9.01 -0.97 -11.10
C LEU A 272 -10.19 -1.91 -11.35
N LYS A 273 -10.91 -1.72 -12.45
CA LYS A 273 -12.02 -2.59 -12.87
C LYS A 273 -11.57 -4.04 -13.09
N SER A 274 -10.38 -4.24 -13.66
CA SER A 274 -9.83 -5.59 -13.90
C SER A 274 -9.40 -6.29 -12.61
N LYS A 275 -8.76 -5.58 -11.68
CA LYS A 275 -8.15 -6.17 -10.47
C LYS A 275 -9.10 -6.21 -9.27
N MET A 276 -10.13 -5.38 -9.25
CA MET A 276 -11.10 -5.24 -8.17
C MET A 276 -12.52 -5.10 -8.75
N SER A 277 -12.89 -5.99 -9.69
CA SER A 277 -14.20 -5.96 -10.37
C SER A 277 -15.40 -6.11 -9.44
N HIS A 278 -15.20 -6.74 -8.29
CA HIS A 278 -16.23 -6.96 -7.28
C HIS A 278 -15.62 -6.75 -5.89
N PHE A 279 -16.47 -6.32 -4.95
CA PHE A 279 -16.15 -6.22 -3.53
C PHE A 279 -17.43 -6.32 -2.71
N LEU A 280 -17.37 -6.98 -1.55
CA LEU A 280 -18.50 -7.09 -0.60
C LEU A 280 -19.84 -7.48 -1.26
N GLY A 281 -19.81 -8.48 -2.15
CA GLY A 281 -20.99 -8.98 -2.85
C GLY A 281 -21.57 -8.07 -3.96
N MET A 282 -20.90 -6.98 -4.33
CA MET A 282 -21.35 -6.08 -5.40
C MET A 282 -20.31 -5.88 -6.50
N THR A 283 -20.79 -5.52 -7.70
CA THR A 283 -19.93 -5.15 -8.83
C THR A 283 -19.39 -3.73 -8.63
N LEU A 284 -18.12 -3.52 -8.94
CA LEU A 284 -17.49 -2.21 -8.95
C LEU A 284 -18.00 -1.39 -10.14
N ILE A 285 -18.81 -0.38 -9.85
CA ILE A 285 -19.29 0.61 -10.83
C ILE A 285 -18.61 1.93 -10.50
N ILE A 286 -17.97 2.52 -11.51
CA ILE A 286 -17.26 3.80 -11.39
C ILE A 286 -17.97 4.82 -12.28
N GLU A 287 -18.50 5.86 -11.65
CA GLU A 287 -19.19 6.95 -12.33
C GLU A 287 -18.29 8.19 -12.32
N GLY A 288 -18.02 8.77 -13.49
CA GLY A 288 -17.28 10.03 -13.60
C GLY A 288 -18.20 11.21 -13.28
N VAL A 289 -17.75 12.11 -12.42
CA VAL A 289 -18.44 13.40 -12.20
C VAL A 289 -17.71 14.46 -13.02
N ASP A 290 -18.38 15.03 -14.02
CA ASP A 290 -17.79 16.10 -14.83
C ASP A 290 -17.29 17.26 -13.96
N ASN A 291 -16.14 17.81 -14.37
CA ASN A 291 -15.28 18.78 -13.66
C ASN A 291 -16.04 19.83 -12.81
N VAL A 292 -16.15 19.61 -11.50
CA VAL A 292 -16.54 20.66 -10.55
C VAL A 292 -15.30 21.45 -10.14
N ARG A 293 -15.30 22.75 -10.44
CA ARG A 293 -14.26 23.72 -10.07
C ARG A 293 -14.07 23.79 -8.55
N HIS A 294 -12.81 23.92 -8.14
CA HIS A 294 -12.28 23.87 -6.76
C HIS A 294 -13.08 24.61 -5.68
N GLN A 295 -13.18 23.96 -4.52
CA GLN A 295 -12.88 24.62 -3.24
C GLN A 295 -11.69 23.88 -2.61
N SER A 296 -10.67 24.66 -2.27
CA SER A 296 -9.43 24.24 -1.63
C SER A 296 -9.69 23.57 -0.28
N ILE A 297 -9.30 22.31 -0.14
CA ILE A 297 -9.27 21.63 1.16
C ILE A 297 -7.86 21.70 1.73
N VAL A 298 -7.82 22.13 2.99
CA VAL A 298 -6.67 22.36 3.86
C VAL A 298 -5.69 21.17 3.84
N ASN A 299 -4.41 21.49 3.64
CA ASN A 299 -3.30 20.55 3.77
C ASN A 299 -3.30 19.93 5.18
N MET A 300 -3.53 18.62 5.27
CA MET A 300 -3.05 17.87 6.43
C MET A 300 -1.52 17.95 6.41
N SER A 301 -0.93 18.35 7.54
CA SER A 301 0.52 18.51 7.70
C SER A 301 1.27 17.27 7.22
N GLU A 302 2.20 17.47 6.29
CA GLU A 302 3.04 16.44 5.66
C GLU A 302 3.97 15.71 6.65
N THR A 303 3.96 16.10 7.92
CA THR A 303 4.92 15.66 8.95
C THR A 303 4.47 14.49 9.81
N GLN A 304 3.22 14.00 9.71
CA GLN A 304 2.73 12.90 10.57
C GLN A 304 1.95 11.79 9.85
N ALA A 305 2.07 11.66 8.54
CA ALA A 305 1.50 10.51 7.84
C ALA A 305 2.41 9.28 8.02
N VAL A 306 1.98 8.34 8.86
CA VAL A 306 2.62 7.04 9.01
C VAL A 306 2.21 6.13 7.84
N SER A 307 3.20 5.66 7.08
CA SER A 307 2.98 4.64 6.04
C SER A 307 2.43 3.34 6.65
N LEU A 308 1.39 2.78 6.03
CA LEU A 308 0.75 1.52 6.42
C LEU A 308 1.69 0.30 6.36
N CYS A 309 2.88 0.44 5.77
CA CYS A 309 3.85 -0.62 5.60
C CYS A 309 5.22 -0.31 6.21
N THR A 310 5.40 0.85 6.84
CA THR A 310 6.63 1.13 7.58
C THR A 310 6.35 0.80 9.04
N PRO A 311 7.22 0.04 9.73
CA PRO A 311 7.11 -0.11 11.16
C PRO A 311 7.18 1.28 11.79
N THR A 312 6.04 1.86 12.15
CA THR A 312 6.01 2.78 13.27
C THR A 312 6.20 1.93 14.48
N GLN A 313 7.38 2.04 15.08
CA GLN A 313 7.54 1.53 16.42
C GLN A 313 6.58 2.31 17.32
N GLU A 314 5.79 1.55 18.07
CA GLU A 314 5.07 2.04 19.24
C GLU A 314 6.08 2.56 20.27
N VAL A 315 5.62 3.50 21.08
CA VAL A 315 6.18 3.75 22.42
C VAL A 315 5.93 2.52 23.28
#